data_AF-A0A9E2YVL9-F1
#
_entry.id   AF-A0A9E2YVL9-F1
#
_cell.length_a   1.000
_cell.length_b   1.000
_cell.length_c   1.000
_cell.angle_alpha   90.00
_cell.angle_beta   90.00
_cell.angle_gamma   90.00
#
_symmetry.space_group_name_H-M   'P 1'
#
loop_
_entity.id
_entity.type
_entity.pdbx_description
1 polymer ?
#
loop_
_entity_poly.entity_id
_entity_poly.type
_entity_poly.pdbx_seq_one_letter_code
_entity_poly.pdbx_strand_id
1 'polypeptide(L)' 'MAKLIYFTQMSLDGYIANEPGTYEWAKPDEEGFAFITELERSVGVYIFGRRMYETMAVWETPEVIPGCTPAMLEFA' A
#
# COMPACT_ATOMS: atom_id res chain seq x y z
N MET A 1 -21.12 6.06 11.96
CA MET A 1 -19.82 6.24 12.63
C MET A 1 -18.73 5.75 11.70
N ALA A 2 -17.60 6.45 11.63
CA ALA A 2 -16.43 5.96 10.89
C ALA A 2 -15.82 4.74 11.62
N LYS A 3 -15.22 3.82 10.85
CA LYS A 3 -14.49 2.66 11.40
C LYS A 3 -13.00 2.96 11.36
N LEU A 4 -12.29 2.60 12.42
CA LEU A 4 -10.83 2.49 12.38
C LEU A 4 -10.51 1.10 11.85
N ILE A 5 -9.86 1.05 10.68
CA ILE A 5 -9.52 -0.19 9.99
C ILE A 5 -7.99 -0.31 10.01
N TYR A 6 -7.49 -1.48 10.40
CA TYR A 6 -6.09 -1.84 10.22
C TYR A 6 -6.01 -2.90 9.13
N PHE A 7 -5.31 -2.56 8.06
CA PHE A 7 -5.05 -3.44 6.92
C PHE A 7 -3.56 -3.45 6.62
N THR A 8 -3.00 -4.63 6.38
CA THR A 8 -1.62 -4.82 5.95
C THR A 8 -1.47 -6.18 5.31
N GLN A 9 -0.57 -6.30 4.33
CA GLN A 9 -0.13 -7.59 3.82
C GLN A 9 0.92 -8.17 4.78
N MET A 10 0.86 -9.49 4.99
CA MET A 10 1.69 -10.15 6.00
C MET A 10 2.08 -11.55 5.52
N SER A 11 3.28 -11.97 5.90
CA SER A 11 3.77 -13.31 5.64
C SER A 11 3.04 -14.32 6.52
N LEU A 12 3.13 -15.61 6.18
CA LEU A 12 2.50 -16.67 6.96
C LEU A 12 3.04 -16.75 8.40
N ASP A 13 4.31 -16.40 8.60
CA ASP A 13 5.00 -16.37 9.89
C ASP A 13 4.88 -15.03 10.63
N GLY A 14 4.08 -14.08 10.11
CA GLY A 14 3.65 -12.90 10.87
C GLY A 14 4.44 -11.62 10.64
N TYR A 15 5.24 -11.54 9.57
CA TYR A 15 6.07 -10.37 9.26
C TYR A 15 5.48 -9.54 8.11
N ILE A 16 5.61 -8.22 8.20
CA ILE A 16 5.13 -7.28 7.18
C ILE A 16 6.26 -6.78 6.26
N ALA A 17 7.52 -6.93 6.68
CA ALA A 17 8.69 -6.43 5.97
C ALA A 17 9.90 -7.35 6.24
N ASN A 18 10.85 -7.35 5.31
CA ASN A 18 12.13 -8.05 5.50
C ASN A 18 13.03 -7.31 6.51
N GLU A 19 14.18 -7.92 6.87
CA GLU A 19 15.19 -7.31 7.77
C GLU A 19 15.60 -5.86 7.43
N PRO A 20 15.76 -5.44 6.16
CA PRO A 20 16.03 -4.04 5.83
C PRO A 20 14.79 -3.13 5.86
N GLY A 21 13.60 -3.65 6.21
CA GLY A 21 12.33 -2.93 6.14
C GLY A 21 11.75 -2.85 4.73
N THR A 22 12.22 -3.69 3.80
CA THR A 22 11.73 -3.71 2.41
C THR A 22 10.52 -4.64 2.24
N TYR A 23 9.68 -4.29 1.27
CA TYR A 23 8.44 -5.00 0.93
C TYR A 23 8.53 -5.78 -0.40
N GLU A 24 9.74 -5.96 -0.94
CA GLU A 24 9.94 -6.54 -2.29
C GLU A 24 9.31 -7.93 -2.45
N TRP A 25 9.35 -8.74 -1.39
CA TRP A 25 8.78 -10.08 -1.36
C TRP A 25 7.24 -10.09 -1.36
N ALA A 26 6.62 -8.99 -0.92
CA ALA A 26 5.19 -8.84 -0.74
C ALA A 26 4.56 -7.93 -1.81
N LYS A 27 5.29 -7.57 -2.87
CA LYS A 27 4.74 -6.72 -3.92
C LYS A 27 3.52 -7.42 -4.54
N PRO A 28 2.31 -6.82 -4.51
CA PRO A 28 1.14 -7.41 -5.12
C PRO A 28 1.31 -7.49 -6.64
N ASP A 29 0.73 -8.54 -7.22
CA ASP A 29 0.46 -8.59 -8.65
C ASP A 29 -0.76 -7.73 -9.00
N GLU A 30 -1.19 -7.75 -10.27
CA GLU A 30 -2.26 -6.90 -10.76
C GLU A 30 -3.61 -7.17 -10.07
N GLU A 31 -3.94 -8.45 -9.84
CA GLU A 31 -5.18 -8.84 -9.14
C GLU A 31 -5.14 -8.43 -7.67
N GLY A 32 -4.01 -8.69 -6.99
CA GLY A 32 -3.80 -8.28 -5.61
C GLY A 32 -3.87 -6.76 -5.44
N PHE A 33 -3.34 -6.00 -6.40
CA PHE A 33 -3.39 -4.55 -6.39
C PHE A 33 -4.83 -4.04 -6.54
N ALA A 34 -5.60 -4.59 -7.49
CA ALA A 34 -7.01 -4.23 -7.67
C ALA A 34 -7.86 -4.52 -6.42
N PHE A 35 -7.60 -5.65 -5.74
CA PHE A 35 -8.25 -5.96 -4.46
C PHE A 35 -7.97 -4.91 -3.38
N ILE A 36 -6.71 -4.47 -3.26
CA ILE A 36 -6.31 -3.44 -2.29
C ILE A 36 -7.00 -2.11 -2.61
N THR A 37 -7.00 -1.70 -3.87
CA THR A 37 -7.66 -0.46 -4.32
C THR A 37 -9.15 -0.46 -3.95
N GLU A 38 -9.87 -1.56 -4.19
CA GLU A 38 -11.28 -1.66 -3.80
C GLU A 38 -11.48 -1.62 -2.28
N LEU A 39 -10.61 -2.26 -1.52
CA LEU A 39 -10.66 -2.26 -0.06
C LEU A 39 -10.46 -0.84 0.51
N GLU A 40 -9.49 -0.11 -0.05
CA GLU A 40 -9.10 1.22 0.42
C GLU A 40 -9.99 2.34 -0.15
N ARG A 41 -10.83 2.08 -1.16
CA ARG A 41 -11.71 3.07 -1.81
C ARG A 41 -12.59 3.88 -0.84
N SER A 42 -12.96 3.30 0.30
CA SER A 42 -13.79 3.97 1.32
C SER A 42 -12.99 4.76 2.37
N VAL A 43 -11.66 4.66 2.35
CA VAL A 43 -10.76 5.29 3.34
C VAL A 43 -10.59 6.76 2.99
N GLY A 44 -11.01 7.64 3.89
CA GLY A 44 -10.82 9.09 3.73
C GLY A 44 -9.59 9.65 4.45
N VAL A 45 -8.99 8.88 5.37
CA VAL A 45 -7.84 9.31 6.17
C VAL A 45 -6.93 8.11 6.45
N TYR A 46 -5.65 8.24 6.11
CA TYR A 46 -4.61 7.29 6.47
C TYR A 46 -3.85 7.74 7.72
N ILE A 47 -3.53 6.80 8.61
CA ILE A 47 -2.72 7.05 9.80
C ILE A 47 -1.49 6.15 9.73
N PHE A 48 -0.32 6.76 9.57
CA PHE A 48 0.95 6.05 9.42
C PHE A 48 1.95 6.43 10.50
N GLY A 49 2.76 5.45 10.91
CA GLY A 49 4.04 5.73 11.54
C GLY A 49 5.05 6.28 10.52
N ARG A 50 6.12 6.94 10.99
CA ARG A 50 7.07 7.66 10.12
C ARG A 50 7.59 6.85 8.92
N ARG A 51 8.07 5.61 9.15
CA ARG A 51 8.64 4.77 8.09
C ARG A 51 7.60 4.38 7.03
N MET A 52 6.37 4.09 7.46
CA MET A 52 5.30 3.74 6.54
C MET A 52 4.85 4.97 5.75
N TYR A 53 4.80 6.15 6.38
CA TYR A 53 4.56 7.41 5.67
C TYR A 53 5.60 7.64 4.58
N GLU A 54 6.90 7.51 4.89
CA GLU A 54 7.98 7.65 3.90
C GLU A 54 7.85 6.65 2.75
N THR A 55 7.37 5.44 3.02
CA THR A 55 7.11 4.41 1.98
C THR A 55 5.91 4.79 1.11
N MET A 56 4.82 5.27 1.72
CA MET A 56 3.58 5.61 1.03
C MET A 56 3.62 6.99 0.34
N ALA A 57 4.57 7.86 0.69
CA ALA A 57 4.73 9.18 0.10
C ALA A 57 4.95 9.14 -1.43
N VAL A 58 5.37 8.01 -2.00
CA VAL A 58 5.47 7.81 -3.44
C VAL A 58 4.13 8.05 -4.17
N TRP A 59 3.01 7.80 -3.49
CA TRP A 59 1.65 7.97 -4.03
C TRP A 59 1.18 9.43 -4.01
N GLU A 60 1.92 10.35 -3.38
CA GLU A 60 1.62 11.79 -3.50
C GLU A 60 1.97 12.35 -4.89
N THR A 61 2.82 11.63 -5.63
CA THR A 61 3.25 11.97 -7.01
C THR A 61 3.39 10.70 -7.86
N PRO A 62 2.30 9.96 -8.15
CA PRO A 62 2.37 8.65 -8.81
C PRO A 62 2.94 8.71 -10.24
N GLU A 63 2.87 9.86 -10.90
CA GLU A 63 3.39 10.09 -12.25
C GLU A 63 4.92 9.99 -12.36
N VAL A 64 5.64 10.13 -11.24
CA VAL A 64 7.12 9.95 -11.24
C VAL A 64 7.55 8.51 -11.02
N ILE A 65 6.60 7.59 -10.77
CA ILE A 65 6.91 6.17 -10.56
C ILE A 65 7.27 5.52 -11.90
N PRO A 66 8.49 4.95 -12.07
CA PRO A 66 8.87 4.27 -13.30
C PRO A 66 7.96 3.07 -13.57
N GLY A 67 7.35 3.04 -14.76
CA GLY A 67 6.43 1.97 -15.14
C GLY A 67 5.08 2.02 -14.41
N CYS A 68 4.67 3.20 -13.91
CA CYS A 68 3.35 3.41 -13.32
C CYS A 68 2.24 2.91 -14.26
N THR A 69 1.42 1.98 -13.77
CA THR A 69 0.32 1.39 -14.52
C THR A 69 -0.99 2.15 -14.26
N PRO A 70 -2.01 1.99 -15.11
CA PRO A 70 -3.34 2.55 -14.82
C PRO A 70 -3.92 2.10 -13.48
N ALA A 71 -3.69 0.85 -13.07
CA ALA A 71 -4.12 0.36 -11.77
C ALA A 71 -3.43 1.12 -10.62
N MET A 72 -2.11 1.36 -10.74
CA MET A 72 -1.36 2.17 -9.77
C MET A 72 -1.86 3.61 -9.68
N LEU A 73 -2.28 4.20 -10.80
CA LEU A 73 -2.89 5.53 -10.81
C LEU A 73 -4.29 5.55 -10.19
N GLU A 74 -5.03 4.45 -10.25
CA GLU A 74 -6.36 4.36 -9.61
C GLU A 74 -6.27 4.33 -8.09
N PHE A 75 -5.16 3.82 -7.55
CA PHE A 75 -4.90 3.75 -6.12
C PHE A 75 -4.49 5.10 -5.52
N ALA A 76 -3.71 5.89 -6.25
CA ALA A 76 -3.19 7.18 -5.80
C ALA A 76 -4.30 8.25 -5.69
#